data_AF-A0A7W6BX73-F1
#
_entry.id   AF-A0A7W6BX73-F1
#
_cell.length_a   1.000
_cell.length_b   1.000
_cell.length_c   1.000
_cell.angle_alpha   90.00
_cell.angle_beta   90.00
_cell.angle_gamma   90.00
#
_symmetry.space_group_name_H-M   'P 1'
#
loop_
_entity.id
_entity.type
_entity.pdbx_description
1 polymer ?
#
loop_
_entity_poly.entity_id
_entity_poly.type
_entity_poly.pdbx_seq_one_letter_code
_entity_poly.pdbx_strand_id
1 'polypeptide(L)' 'MSKYRFITPHRTGKWYPDLSLAKRFANAIGAGFFDSRSGEFVAYPGTKLEVAGLDAMAR' A
#
# COMPACT_ATOMS: atom_id res chain seq x y z
N MET A 1 2.10 0.69 16.67
CA MET A 1 1.95 -0.23 15.52
C MET A 1 1.45 0.55 14.32
N SER A 2 2.21 0.52 13.23
CA SER A 2 1.85 1.15 11.96
C SER A 2 0.92 0.26 11.14
N LYS A 3 0.01 0.87 10.41
CA LYS A 3 -0.89 0.27 9.43
C LYS A 3 -0.57 0.91 8.08
N TYR A 4 -0.75 0.16 7.01
CA TYR A 4 -0.40 0.56 5.65
C TYR A 4 -1.61 0.39 4.74
N ARG A 5 -1.86 1.35 3.85
CA ARG A 5 -2.82 1.19 2.75
C ARG A 5 -2.36 1.92 1.51
N PHE A 6 -2.76 1.41 0.35
CA PHE A 6 -2.62 2.14 -0.90
C PHE A 6 -3.91 2.88 -1.24
N ILE A 7 -3.77 4.08 -1.76
CA ILE A 7 -4.87 4.88 -2.33
C ILE A 7 -4.56 5.14 -3.80
N THR A 8 -5.59 5.09 -4.64
CA THR A 8 -5.55 5.48 -6.04
C THR A 8 -6.48 6.66 -6.25
N PRO A 9 -6.48 7.32 -7.43
CA PRO A 9 -7.40 8.43 -7.69
C PRO A 9 -8.89 8.07 -7.54
N HIS A 10 -9.25 6.79 -7.71
CA HIS A 10 -10.65 6.34 -7.73
C HIS A 10 -11.00 5.35 -6.62
N ARG A 11 -10.02 4.74 -5.94
CA ARG A 11 -10.25 3.69 -4.95
C ARG A 11 -9.31 3.82 -3.75
N THR A 12 -9.85 3.50 -2.57
CA THR A 12 -9.10 3.49 -1.31
C THR A 12 -8.96 2.06 -0.82
N GLY A 13 -7.72 1.64 -0.58
CA GLY A 13 -7.41 0.33 -0.02
C GLY A 13 -7.77 0.19 1.46
N LYS A 14 -7.84 -1.06 1.90
CA LYS A 14 -7.97 -1.38 3.33
C LYS A 14 -6.66 -1.11 4.05
N TRP A 15 -6.75 -0.86 5.35
CA TRP A 15 -5.59 -0.84 6.23
C TRP A 15 -5.09 -2.26 6.51
N TYR A 16 -3.80 -2.48 6.28
CA TYR A 16 -3.10 -3.73 6.58
C TYR A 16 -2.07 -3.52 7.69
N PRO A 17 -1.80 -4.54 8.52
CA PRO A 17 -0.81 -4.43 9.60
C PRO A 17 0.63 -4.35 9.10
N ASP A 18 0.91 -4.77 7.87
CA ASP A 18 2.25 -4.77 7.27
C ASP A 18 2.23 -4.30 5.80
N LEU A 19 3.35 -3.70 5.38
CA LEU A 19 3.49 -3.14 4.04
C LEU A 19 3.50 -4.23 2.95
N SER A 20 4.03 -5.41 3.26
CA SER A 20 4.09 -6.53 2.31
C SER A 20 2.69 -7.03 1.95
N LEU A 21 1.79 -7.12 2.92
CA LEU A 21 0.39 -7.47 2.72
C LEU A 21 -0.35 -6.39 1.93
N ALA A 22 -0.10 -5.11 2.25
CA ALA A 22 -0.65 -4.01 1.45
C ALA A 22 -0.22 -4.09 -0.02
N LYS A 23 1.06 -4.42 -0.30
CA LYS A 23 1.58 -4.58 -1.67
C LYS A 23 0.92 -5.74 -2.40
N ARG A 24 0.73 -6.89 -1.73
CA ARG A 24 0.06 -8.07 -2.30
C ARG A 24 -1.37 -7.78 -2.75
N PHE A 25 -2.10 -6.96 -2.01
CA PHE A 25 -3.48 -6.59 -2.34
C PHE A 25 -3.61 -5.33 -3.20
N ALA A 26 -2.52 -4.62 -3.49
CA ALA A 26 -2.55 -3.37 -4.25
C ALA A 26 -3.15 -3.55 -5.66
N ASN A 27 -2.90 -4.70 -6.31
CA ASN A 27 -3.44 -4.98 -7.63
C ASN A 27 -4.98 -4.99 -7.66
N ALA A 28 -5.62 -5.48 -6.60
CA ALA A 28 -7.08 -5.59 -6.51
C ALA A 28 -7.81 -4.24 -6.60
N ILE A 29 -7.13 -3.15 -6.23
CA ILE A 29 -7.67 -1.78 -6.31
C ILE A 29 -7.03 -0.96 -7.44
N GLY A 30 -6.16 -1.57 -8.25
CA GLY A 30 -5.40 -0.88 -9.29
C GLY A 30 -4.35 0.08 -8.74
N ALA A 31 -3.76 -0.22 -7.58
CA ALA A 31 -2.69 0.58 -6.98
C ALA A 31 -1.29 0.17 -7.45
N GLY A 32 -1.11 -1.06 -7.92
CA GLY A 32 0.17 -1.52 -8.39
C GLY A 32 0.23 -3.01 -8.64
N PHE A 33 1.40 -3.46 -9.06
CA PHE A 33 1.71 -4.86 -9.26
C PHE A 33 2.81 -5.28 -8.28
N PHE A 34 2.56 -6.37 -7.55
CA PHE A 34 3.56 -7.01 -6.70
C PHE A 34 3.99 -8.30 -7.37
N ASP A 35 5.24 -8.34 -7.82
CA ASP A 35 5.82 -9.56 -8.34
C ASP A 35 6.27 -10.44 -7.17
N SER A 36 5.54 -11.53 -6.92
CA SER A 36 5.85 -12.45 -5.84
C SER A 36 7.14 -13.24 -6.07
N ARG A 37 7.66 -13.30 -7.30
CA ARG A 37 8.90 -14.03 -7.64
C ARG A 37 10.13 -13.20 -7.34
N SER A 38 10.15 -11.93 -7.73
CA SER A 38 11.26 -11.00 -7.47
C SER A 38 11.15 -10.28 -6.12
N GLY A 39 9.94 -10.18 -5.56
CA GLY A 39 9.65 -9.36 -4.38
C GLY A 39 9.52 -7.86 -4.69
N GLU A 40 9.57 -7.49 -5.96
CA GLU A 40 9.44 -6.10 -6.38
C GLU A 40 7.99 -5.62 -6.39
N PHE A 41 7.82 -4.33 -6.12
CA PHE A 41 6.53 -3.67 -6.19
C PHE A 41 6.62 -2.46 -7.11
N VAL A 42 5.72 -2.43 -8.10
CA VAL A 42 5.58 -1.31 -9.03
C VAL A 42 4.24 -0.63 -8.78
N ALA A 43 4.28 0.60 -8.28
CA ALA A 43 3.09 1.42 -8.09
C ALA A 43 2.59 1.95 -9.45
N TYR A 44 1.27 1.92 -9.67
CA TYR A 44 0.67 2.53 -10.85
C TYR A 44 0.58 4.06 -10.69
N PRO A 45 0.56 4.84 -11.79
CA PRO A 45 0.46 6.28 -11.74
C PRO A 45 -0.70 6.77 -10.86
N GLY A 46 -0.43 7.77 -10.03
CA GLY A 46 -1.42 8.34 -9.10
C GLY A 46 -1.66 7.52 -7.83
N THR A 47 -0.98 6.40 -7.64
CA THR A 47 -1.02 5.63 -6.40
C THR A 47 -0.19 6.30 -5.30
N LYS A 48 -0.72 6.37 -4.09
CA LYS A 48 0.00 6.82 -2.90
C LYS A 48 -0.07 5.75 -1.80
N LEU A 49 1.01 5.64 -1.02
CA LEU A 49 1.04 4.87 0.22
C LEU A 49 0.66 5.77 1.37
N GLU A 50 -0.29 5.34 2.19
CA GLU A 50 -0.56 5.95 3.49
C GLU A 50 -0.12 5.03 4.61
N VAL A 51 0.37 5.64 5.70
CA VAL A 51 0.82 4.96 6.91
C VAL A 51 0.09 5.58 8.11
N ALA A 52 -0.56 4.76 8.93
CA ALA A 52 -1.27 5.20 10.13
C ALA A 52 -0.73 4.49 11.37
N GLY A 53 -0.41 5.22 12.43
CA GLY A 53 0.08 4.65 13.69
C GLY A 53 0.76 5.71 14.56
N LEU A 54 1.01 5.38 15.82
CA LEU A 54 1.68 6.27 16.79
C LEU A 54 3.02 6.84 16.28
N ASP A 55 3.77 6.09 15.46
CA ASP A 55 5.04 6.56 14.88
C ASP A 55 4.89 7.41 13.61
N ALA A 56 3.70 7.41 12.97
CA ALA A 56 3.46 8.15 11.73
C ALA A 56 3.16 9.64 11.97
N MET A 57 2.85 10.04 13.21
CA MET A 57 2.59 11.44 13.61
C MET A 57 3.79 12.14 14.27
N ALA A 58 4.94 11.46 14.40
CA ALA A 58 6.16 12.04 15.00
C ALA A 58 7.09 12.72 13.96
N ARG A 59 6.62 12.98 12.74
CA ARG A 59 7.39 13.61 11.67
C ARG A 59 6.57 14.66 10.93
#